data_AF-A0A3C0HBP7-F1
#
_entry.id   AF-A0A3C0HBP7-F1
#
_cell.length_a   1.000
_cell.length_b   1.000
_cell.length_c   1.000
_cell.angle_alpha   90.00
_cell.angle_beta   90.00
_cell.angle_gamma   90.00
#
_symmetry.space_group_name_H-M   'P 1'
#
loop_
_entity.id
_entity.type
_entity.pdbx_description
1 polymer ?
#
loop_
_entity_poly.entity_id
_entity_poly.type
_entity_poly.pdbx_seq_one_letter_code
_entity_poly.pdbx_strand_id
1 'polypeptide(L)'
;MKFTLKDYQEEAVADVLVNMRKASKRWQEDGDIHAFSLTATTGAGKTVMAAAVFEAMFYGEDTFDFEADPTAAVIWFSDDPSLNEQTRFRLLEAADKLDITDLVVIENTFNREKFESGKIYFINTQ
;
A
#
# COMPACT_ATOMS: atom_id res chain seq x y z
N MET A 1 -4.55 10.04 -7.57
CA MET A 1 -4.18 10.82 -6.36
C MET A 1 -4.95 12.15 -6.26
N LYS A 2 -5.50 12.46 -5.08
CA LYS A 2 -6.19 13.73 -4.77
C LYS A 2 -5.23 14.88 -4.42
N PHE A 3 -4.00 14.56 -4.06
CA PHE A 3 -2.93 15.52 -3.82
C PHE A 3 -1.84 15.35 -4.89
N THR A 4 -1.28 16.47 -5.35
CA THR A 4 -0.04 16.45 -6.12
C THR A 4 1.11 16.09 -5.18
N LEU A 5 1.88 15.07 -5.55
CA LEU A 5 3.08 14.68 -4.81
C LEU A 5 4.15 15.76 -5.00
N LYS A 6 4.97 15.97 -3.97
CA LYS A 6 6.19 16.78 -4.12
C LYS A 6 7.27 15.94 -4.79
N ASP A 7 8.25 16.57 -5.42
CA ASP A 7 9.33 15.89 -6.15
C ASP A 7 10.00 14.77 -5.33
N TYR A 8 10.31 15.01 -4.06
CA TYR A 8 10.91 13.99 -3.19
C TYR A 8 9.96 12.83 -2.85
N GLN A 9 8.64 13.08 -2.87
CA GLN A 9 7.63 12.05 -2.67
C GLN A 9 7.45 11.22 -3.94
N GLU A 10 7.49 11.84 -5.12
CA GLU A 10 7.46 11.15 -6.41
C GLU A 10 8.66 10.24 -6.57
N GLU A 11 9.87 10.73 -6.26
CA GLU A 11 11.11 9.93 -6.28
C GLU A 11 11.00 8.73 -5.32
N ALA A 12 10.55 8.96 -4.09
CA ALA A 12 10.38 7.89 -3.11
C ALA A 12 9.31 6.86 -3.52
N VAL A 13 8.22 7.28 -4.16
CA VAL A 13 7.20 6.37 -4.70
C VAL A 13 7.77 5.56 -5.87
N ALA A 14 8.51 6.19 -6.78
CA ALA A 14 9.17 5.51 -7.89
C ALA A 14 10.13 4.41 -7.39
N ASP A 15 10.95 4.71 -6.38
CA ASP A 15 11.87 3.75 -5.77
C ASP A 15 11.14 2.56 -5.13
N VAL A 16 10.02 2.82 -4.43
CA VAL A 16 9.18 1.76 -3.86
C VAL A 16 8.62 0.86 -4.95
N LEU A 17 8.07 1.43 -6.02
CA LEU A 17 7.50 0.68 -7.14
C LEU A 17 8.55 -0.15 -7.89
N VAL A 18 9.76 0.39 -8.07
CA VAL A 18 10.89 -0.37 -8.62
C VAL A 18 11.24 -1.57 -7.73
N ASN A 19 11.26 -1.38 -6.41
CA ASN A 19 11.52 -2.48 -5.47
C ASN A 19 10.40 -3.52 -5.46
N MET A 20 9.14 -3.11 -5.61
CA MET A 20 8.00 -4.02 -5.76
C MET A 20 8.09 -4.86 -7.03
N ARG A 21 8.49 -4.26 -8.17
CA ARG A 21 8.69 -5.02 -9.42
C ARG A 21 9.79 -6.07 -9.27
N LYS A 22 10.90 -5.72 -8.63
CA LYS A 22 11.99 -6.67 -8.32
C LYS A 22 11.51 -7.79 -7.40
N ALA A 23 10.74 -7.46 -6.36
CA ALA A 23 10.18 -8.42 -5.43
C ALA A 23 9.23 -9.42 -6.13
N SER A 24 8.29 -8.91 -6.94
CA SER A 24 7.36 -9.74 -7.70
C SER A 24 8.10 -10.69 -8.66
N LYS A 25 9.08 -10.17 -9.41
CA LYS A 25 9.88 -11.00 -10.32
C LYS A 25 10.59 -12.15 -9.60
N ARG A 26 11.30 -11.86 -8.51
CA ARG A 26 12.06 -12.88 -7.75
C ARG A 26 11.14 -13.88 -7.03
N TRP A 27 9.96 -13.44 -6.59
CA TRP A 27 8.96 -14.35 -6.07
C TRP A 27 8.50 -15.35 -7.14
N GLN A 28 8.20 -14.89 -8.35
CA GLN A 28 7.73 -15.75 -9.44
C GLN A 28 8.81 -16.67 -10.00
N GLU A 29 10.06 -16.21 -10.07
CA GLU A 29 11.18 -16.98 -10.62
C GLU A 29 11.77 -17.97 -9.60
N ASP A 30 11.97 -17.51 -8.36
CA ASP A 30 12.80 -18.23 -7.37
C ASP A 30 12.05 -18.56 -6.06
N GLY A 31 10.86 -17.99 -5.83
CA GLY A 31 10.13 -18.12 -4.57
C GLY A 31 10.68 -17.25 -3.43
N ASP A 32 11.52 -16.26 -3.76
CA ASP A 32 12.22 -15.45 -2.77
C ASP A 32 11.36 -14.32 -2.19
N ILE A 33 11.29 -14.27 -0.85
CA ILE A 33 10.63 -13.21 -0.11
C ILE A 33 11.53 -11.97 -0.01
N HIS A 34 10.95 -10.80 -0.28
CA HIS A 34 11.67 -9.53 -0.33
C HIS A 34 11.17 -8.54 0.71
N ALA A 35 12.11 -7.76 1.26
CA ALA A 35 11.83 -6.66 2.16
C ALA A 35 12.64 -5.43 1.77
N PHE A 36 12.02 -4.27 1.85
CA PHE A 36 12.66 -2.96 1.67
C PHE A 36 11.99 -1.94 2.62
N SER A 37 12.63 -0.79 2.79
CA SER A 37 12.12 0.26 3.69
C SER A 37 11.91 1.56 2.94
N LEU A 38 10.74 2.17 3.13
CA LEU A 38 10.50 3.57 2.81
C LEU A 38 10.87 4.42 4.03
N THR A 39 12.06 5.03 4.00
CA THR A 39 12.52 5.90 5.09
C THR A 39 12.11 7.34 4.81
N ALA A 40 11.27 7.90 5.67
CA ALA A 40 10.95 9.33 5.64
C ALA A 40 10.65 9.84 7.05
N THR A 41 11.01 11.09 7.32
CA THR A 41 10.77 11.74 8.61
C THR A 41 9.27 11.88 8.92
N THR A 42 8.91 12.08 10.18
CA THR A 42 7.52 12.36 10.58
C THR A 42 7.06 13.66 9.94
N GLY A 43 5.84 13.69 9.40
CA GLY A 43 5.31 14.83 8.65
C GLY A 43 5.72 14.91 7.18
N ALA A 44 6.64 14.05 6.70
CA ALA A 44 7.06 14.04 5.29
C ALA A 44 6.00 13.52 4.30
N GLY A 45 4.90 12.95 4.81
CA GLY A 45 3.80 12.43 3.99
C GLY A 45 3.89 10.93 3.67
N LYS A 46 4.44 10.10 4.57
CA LYS A 46 4.54 8.63 4.37
C LYS A 46 3.23 7.98 3.94
N THR A 47 2.12 8.33 4.58
CA THR A 47 0.81 7.76 4.26
C THR A 47 0.31 8.21 2.88
N VAL A 48 0.64 9.43 2.45
CA VAL A 48 0.30 9.92 1.10
C VAL A 48 1.11 9.17 0.04
N MET A 49 2.39 8.93 0.29
CA MET A 49 3.24 8.09 -0.57
C MET A 49 2.74 6.65 -0.63
N ALA A 50 2.33 6.08 0.50
CA ALA A 50 1.73 4.74 0.55
C ALA A 50 0.43 4.66 -0.27
N ALA A 51 -0.44 5.67 -0.20
CA ALA A 51 -1.64 5.73 -1.04
C ALA A 51 -1.28 5.68 -2.54
N ALA A 52 -0.30 6.47 -2.98
CA ALA A 52 0.15 6.46 -4.38
C ALA A 52 0.70 5.09 -4.82
N VAL A 53 1.48 4.44 -3.95
CA VAL A 53 1.99 3.08 -4.20
C VAL A 53 0.84 2.09 -4.33
N PHE A 54 -0.15 2.12 -3.43
CA PHE A 54 -1.29 1.20 -3.49
C PHE A 54 -2.18 1.44 -4.72
N GLU A 55 -2.39 2.70 -5.13
CA GLU A 55 -3.09 3.01 -6.38
C GLU A 55 -2.36 2.43 -7.58
N ALA A 56 -1.04 2.65 -7.68
CA ALA A 56 -0.23 2.11 -8.76
C ALA A 56 -0.25 0.57 -8.75
N MET A 57 -0.21 -0.06 -7.59
CA MET A 57 -0.33 -1.52 -7.46
C MET A 57 -1.68 -2.04 -8.01
N PHE A 58 -2.80 -1.43 -7.65
CA PHE A 58 -4.12 -1.95 -8.00
C PHE A 58 -4.60 -1.54 -9.39
N TYR A 59 -4.18 -0.37 -9.87
CA TYR A 59 -4.72 0.25 -11.08
C TYR A 59 -3.67 0.54 -12.15
N GLY A 60 -2.39 0.32 -11.85
CA GLY A 60 -1.28 0.75 -12.70
C GLY A 60 -1.04 2.25 -12.61
N GLU A 61 0.14 2.66 -13.04
CA GLU A 61 0.51 4.07 -13.14
C GLU A 61 1.50 4.27 -14.29
N ASP A 62 1.03 4.93 -15.36
CA ASP A 62 1.80 5.19 -16.57
C ASP A 62 3.02 6.07 -16.27
N THR A 63 2.90 7.01 -15.33
CA THR A 63 3.99 7.93 -14.95
C THR A 63 5.22 7.17 -14.43
N PHE A 64 4.99 6.04 -13.74
CA PHE A 64 6.05 5.19 -13.20
C PHE A 64 6.29 3.93 -14.06
N ASP A 65 5.69 3.85 -15.25
CA ASP A 65 5.72 2.66 -16.12
C ASP A 65 5.39 1.38 -15.33
N PHE A 66 4.35 1.44 -14.48
CA PHE A 66 4.01 0.36 -13.55
C PHE A 66 2.67 -0.28 -13.92
N GLU A 67 2.71 -1.58 -14.25
CA GLU A 67 1.52 -2.36 -14.54
C GLU A 67 0.81 -2.78 -13.24
N ALA A 68 -0.52 -2.75 -13.26
CA ALA A 68 -1.34 -3.21 -12.15
C ALA A 68 -1.12 -4.70 -11.85
N ASP A 69 -1.12 -5.07 -10.58
CA ASP A 69 -1.22 -6.46 -10.14
C ASP A 69 -2.67 -6.76 -9.71
N PRO A 70 -3.46 -7.47 -10.54
CA PRO A 70 -4.86 -7.75 -10.26
C PRO A 70 -5.05 -8.77 -9.12
N THR A 71 -3.97 -9.42 -8.66
CA THR A 71 -4.00 -10.41 -7.58
C THR A 71 -3.57 -9.83 -6.23
N ALA A 72 -2.98 -8.63 -6.23
CA ALA A 72 -2.38 -8.03 -5.05
C ALA A 72 -3.40 -7.79 -3.93
N ALA A 73 -2.99 -8.08 -2.70
CA ALA A 73 -3.63 -7.65 -1.48
C ALA A 73 -2.57 -7.06 -0.54
N VAL A 74 -2.94 -6.02 0.22
CA VAL A 74 -2.02 -5.32 1.12
C VAL A 74 -2.41 -5.62 2.55
N ILE A 75 -1.42 -5.93 3.38
CA ILE A 75 -1.57 -6.00 4.84
C ILE A 75 -0.88 -4.77 5.44
N TRP A 76 -1.67 -3.91 6.07
CA TRP A 76 -1.18 -2.82 6.90
C TRP A 76 -1.14 -3.27 8.35
N PHE A 77 0.05 -3.32 8.94
CA PHE A 77 0.25 -3.83 10.29
C PHE A 77 0.73 -2.71 11.22
N SER A 78 0.05 -2.54 12.35
CA SER A 78 0.42 -1.61 13.42
C SER A 78 0.05 -2.20 14.79
N ASP A 79 0.83 -1.88 15.80
CA ASP A 79 0.61 -2.23 17.20
C ASP A 79 -0.48 -1.39 17.90
N ASP A 80 -0.90 -0.27 17.31
CA ASP A 80 -1.95 0.60 17.86
C ASP A 80 -3.20 0.64 16.95
N PRO A 81 -4.37 0.17 17.43
CA PRO A 81 -5.63 0.24 16.68
C PRO A 81 -6.01 1.67 16.24
N SER A 82 -5.69 2.69 17.04
CA SER A 82 -5.98 4.09 16.70
C SER A 82 -5.13 4.59 15.53
N LEU A 83 -3.91 4.08 15.38
CA LEU A 83 -3.05 4.37 14.22
C LEU A 83 -3.60 3.72 12.95
N ASN A 84 -4.21 2.53 13.04
CA ASN A 84 -4.87 1.90 11.91
C ASN A 84 -6.05 2.74 11.42
N GLU A 85 -6.93 3.19 12.32
CA GLU A 85 -8.06 4.06 11.95
C GLU A 85 -7.57 5.38 11.35
N GLN A 86 -6.60 6.04 11.98
CA GLN A 86 -6.04 7.29 11.48
C GLN A 86 -5.43 7.11 10.09
N THR A 87 -4.63 6.07 9.89
CA THR A 87 -4.00 5.78 8.60
C THR A 87 -5.05 5.49 7.55
N ARG A 88 -6.08 4.70 7.88
CA ARG A 88 -7.20 4.38 6.98
C ARG A 88 -7.88 5.65 6.45
N PHE A 89 -8.19 6.61 7.33
CA PHE A 89 -8.76 7.90 6.89
C PHE A 89 -7.78 8.68 6.00
N ARG A 90 -6.50 8.74 6.36
CA ARG A 90 -5.49 9.44 5.57
C ARG A 90 -5.28 8.84 4.18
N LEU A 91 -5.34 7.51 4.05
CA LEU A 91 -5.27 6.82 2.76
C LEU A 91 -6.48 7.19 1.89
N LEU A 92 -7.68 7.19 2.45
CA LEU A 92 -8.91 7.56 1.74
C LEU A 92 -8.94 9.05 1.33
N GLU A 93 -8.39 9.94 2.15
CA GLU A 93 -8.24 11.36 1.83
C GLU A 93 -7.24 11.61 0.69
N ALA A 94 -6.17 10.80 0.60
CA ALA A 94 -5.09 10.99 -0.38
C ALA A 94 -5.34 10.29 -1.72
N ALA A 95 -5.93 9.10 -1.68
CA ALA A 95 -6.23 8.31 -2.85
C ALA A 95 -7.47 8.84 -3.59
N ASP A 96 -7.41 8.76 -4.91
CA ASP A 96 -8.47 9.09 -5.85
C ASP A 96 -9.30 7.86 -6.26
N LYS A 97 -8.63 6.71 -6.44
CA LYS A 97 -9.18 5.44 -6.93
C LYS A 97 -9.48 4.43 -5.83
N LEU A 98 -9.00 4.63 -4.60
CA LEU A 98 -9.34 3.74 -3.47
C LEU A 98 -10.71 4.11 -2.89
N ASP A 99 -11.58 3.11 -2.74
CA ASP A 99 -12.86 3.26 -2.07
C ASP A 99 -12.78 2.83 -0.60
N ILE A 100 -13.72 3.29 0.23
CA ILE A 100 -13.80 2.87 1.63
C ILE A 100 -14.00 1.36 1.80
N THR A 101 -14.61 0.70 0.80
CA THR A 101 -14.83 -0.75 0.76
C THR A 101 -13.56 -1.57 0.44
N ASP A 102 -12.50 -0.91 -0.05
CA ASP A 102 -11.18 -1.51 -0.25
C ASP A 102 -10.37 -1.53 1.05
N LEU A 103 -10.75 -0.70 2.03
CA LEU A 103 -10.05 -0.52 3.31
C LEU A 103 -10.75 -1.30 4.43
N VAL A 104 -10.22 -2.47 4.75
CA VAL A 104 -10.84 -3.43 5.68
C VAL A 104 -10.07 -3.47 7.00
N VAL A 105 -10.73 -3.08 8.09
CA VAL A 105 -10.17 -3.29 9.45
C VAL A 105 -10.48 -4.72 9.87
N ILE A 106 -9.44 -5.49 10.22
CA ILE A 106 -9.61 -6.86 10.70
C ILE A 106 -9.96 -6.82 12.19
N GLU A 107 -11.12 -7.38 12.51
CA GLU A 107 -11.56 -7.63 13.88
C GLU A 107 -11.35 -9.10 14.25
N ASN A 108 -11.50 -9.42 15.54
CA ASN A 108 -11.40 -10.80 16.07
C ASN A 108 -12.43 -11.78 15.48
N THR A 109 -13.41 -11.28 14.74
CA THR A 109 -14.44 -12.06 14.04
C THR A 109 -14.09 -12.41 12.60
N PHE A 110 -12.96 -11.91 12.08
CA PHE A 110 -12.54 -12.16 10.71
C PHE A 110 -12.25 -13.66 10.50
N ASN A 111 -13.07 -14.29 9.68
CA ASN A 111 -12.99 -15.72 9.40
C ASN A 111 -13.06 -15.97 7.89
N ARG A 112 -11.95 -15.75 7.20
CA ARG A 112 -11.78 -16.08 5.79
C ARG A 112 -10.48 -16.84 5.57
N GLU A 113 -10.52 -17.79 4.66
CA GLU A 113 -9.34 -18.60 4.29
C GLU A 113 -8.28 -17.77 3.55
N LYS A 114 -8.71 -16.76 2.77
CA LYS A 114 -7.84 -15.92 1.94
C LYS A 114 -8.29 -14.46 1.95
N PHE A 115 -7.32 -13.58 1.77
CA PHE A 115 -7.55 -12.17 1.49
C PHE A 115 -8.03 -11.98 0.05
N GLU A 116 -8.92 -11.00 -0.15
CA GLU A 116 -9.41 -10.61 -1.46
C GLU A 116 -8.41 -9.66 -2.11
N SER A 117 -8.22 -9.81 -3.42
CA SER A 117 -7.39 -8.91 -4.22
C SER A 117 -8.00 -7.50 -4.27
N GLY A 118 -7.15 -6.50 -4.45
CA GLY A 118 -7.53 -5.08 -4.47
C GLY A 118 -7.86 -4.48 -3.11
N LYS A 119 -7.64 -5.22 -2.00
CA LYS A 119 -7.97 -4.75 -0.64
C LYS A 119 -6.74 -4.48 0.21
N ILE A 120 -6.90 -3.54 1.15
CA ILE A 120 -5.94 -3.18 2.18
C ILE A 120 -6.53 -3.59 3.53
N TYR A 121 -5.88 -4.54 4.18
CA TYR A 121 -6.28 -5.10 5.47
C TYR A 121 -5.47 -4.49 6.60
N PHE A 122 -6.13 -3.83 7.55
CA PHE A 122 -5.51 -3.27 8.73
C PHE A 122 -5.54 -4.30 9.86
N ILE A 123 -4.35 -4.72 10.30
CA ILE A 123 -4.14 -5.76 11.32
C ILE A 123 -3.47 -5.13 12.53
N ASN A 124 -3.86 -5.60 13.71
CA ASN A 124 -3.27 -5.25 14.98
C ASN A 124 -2.82 -6.51 15.74
N THR A 125 -1.72 -6.41 16.49
CA THR A 125 -1.27 -7.45 17.42
C THR A 125 -2.09 -7.36 18.71
N GLN A 126 -3.29 -7.94 18.73
CA GLN A 126 -4.03 -8.19 19.96
C GLN A 126 -3.71 -9.57 20.51
#